data_AF-A0A523H4R0-F1
#
_entry.id   AF-A0A523H4R0-F1
#
_cell.length_a   1.000
_cell.length_b   1.000
_cell.length_c   1.000
_cell.angle_alpha   90.00
_cell.angle_beta   90.00
_cell.angle_gamma   90.00
#
_symmetry.space_group_name_H-M   'P 1'
#
loop_
_entity.id
_entity.type
_entity.pdbx_description
1 polymer ?
#
loop_
_entity_poly.entity_id
_entity_poly.type
_entity_poly.pdbx_seq_one_letter_code
_entity_poly.pdbx_strand_id
1 'polypeptide(L)'
;MNTLLSFHGPHGINKTRTFFSILLLSFFFFSSYNSKAQGPGSLFVDAGPDITEECGNGKGCVDITATFLETFETASLNYTVNSIDYNPPFPFDGLANSLNPDIDDAWSIVENLPFDFCFFENIETQFQIGSNGVIRFDVDPGDTTNGWQFTEDLPNNSNPTLGEANVFTPGHDIDPSVSTTEEIGYEVLGEFPNRVLVVAYFEVPLFFGTCNSLLATQMVVFYEFSNVIEIYMQDKPVCPTWNDGNATLGIQNNDGDIAFVPPGRNTSDSPWQTNDEAWQISPVGAPTYSFAWLDSDGNVLGTDATIEVCPDGSETYTARVTYTNCNGEIVVLTDDVTVTFTNSYTVDIGENQELCDVKKLELTAELTGADPADATFLWSTGETTQSIIVSQTDDYSVEVNVDDCIETDSISLVFNENPDIDLGADFATCFEEVIILDASPSNYDPTEVTYEWS
;
A
#
# COMPACT_ATOMS: atom_id res chain seq x y z
N MET A 1 -60.17 -64.36 -34.50
CA MET A 1 -60.47 -64.87 -33.15
C MET A 1 -59.20 -65.47 -32.59
N ASN A 2 -58.69 -64.84 -31.52
CA ASN A 2 -57.90 -65.41 -30.41
C ASN A 2 -56.54 -66.09 -30.73
N THR A 3 -55.40 -65.75 -30.11
CA THR A 3 -55.08 -64.81 -29.00
C THR A 3 -53.56 -64.80 -28.78
N LEU A 4 -52.98 -63.59 -28.70
CA LEU A 4 -52.05 -63.05 -27.67
C LEU A 4 -50.71 -63.77 -27.32
N LEU A 5 -49.54 -63.14 -27.55
CA LEU A 5 -48.77 -62.12 -26.76
C LEU A 5 -47.82 -62.78 -25.72
N SER A 6 -46.64 -62.28 -25.33
CA SER A 6 -45.57 -61.44 -25.90
C SER A 6 -44.36 -61.44 -24.92
N PHE A 7 -43.14 -61.30 -25.46
CA PHE A 7 -41.87 -60.75 -24.91
C PHE A 7 -41.25 -61.20 -23.56
N HIS A 8 -39.95 -61.58 -23.59
CA HIS A 8 -38.81 -60.88 -22.92
C HIS A 8 -37.41 -61.48 -23.24
N GLY A 9 -36.45 -60.63 -23.66
CA GLY A 9 -34.95 -60.71 -23.58
C GLY A 9 -34.19 -61.91 -24.21
N PRO A 10 -32.83 -61.91 -24.37
CA PRO A 10 -31.82 -61.00 -23.77
C PRO A 10 -30.54 -60.66 -24.63
N HIS A 11 -29.64 -59.85 -24.02
CA HIS A 11 -28.16 -59.81 -24.07
C HIS A 11 -27.30 -59.64 -25.36
N GLY A 12 -26.51 -58.54 -25.36
CA GLY A 12 -25.02 -58.58 -25.29
C GLY A 12 -24.18 -58.46 -26.58
N ILE A 13 -23.28 -57.46 -26.65
CA ILE A 13 -21.80 -57.58 -26.81
C ILE A 13 -21.13 -56.21 -27.15
N ASN A 14 -20.01 -55.99 -26.45
CA ASN A 14 -18.97 -54.93 -26.46
C ASN A 14 -18.58 -54.22 -27.78
N LYS A 15 -18.24 -52.93 -27.66
CA LYS A 15 -16.93 -52.38 -28.07
C LYS A 15 -16.64 -50.99 -27.49
N THR A 16 -15.55 -50.91 -26.74
CA THR A 16 -14.93 -49.75 -26.10
C THR A 16 -14.24 -48.84 -27.12
N ARG A 17 -14.45 -47.52 -27.05
CA ARG A 17 -13.53 -46.48 -27.55
C ARG A 17 -13.55 -45.30 -26.58
N THR A 18 -12.42 -45.11 -25.90
CA THR A 18 -12.13 -44.05 -24.95
C THR A 18 -11.82 -42.75 -25.71
N PHE A 19 -12.58 -41.69 -25.47
CA PHE A 19 -12.21 -40.32 -25.85
C PHE A 19 -11.82 -39.59 -24.55
N PHE A 20 -10.55 -39.19 -24.45
CA PHE A 20 -10.07 -38.29 -23.40
C PHE A 20 -10.43 -36.86 -23.82
N SER A 21 -11.44 -36.26 -23.16
CA SER A 21 -11.64 -34.82 -23.15
C SER A 21 -10.86 -34.25 -21.97
N ILE A 22 -9.80 -33.49 -22.25
CA ILE A 22 -9.11 -32.67 -21.25
C ILE A 22 -9.96 -31.40 -21.10
N LEU A 23 -10.74 -31.36 -20.02
CA LEU A 23 -11.43 -30.16 -19.56
C LEU A 23 -10.42 -29.35 -18.73
N LEU A 24 -9.90 -28.26 -19.29
CA LEU A 24 -9.05 -27.31 -18.57
C LEU A 24 -9.95 -26.58 -17.55
N LEU A 25 -9.85 -26.95 -16.28
CA LEU A 25 -10.47 -26.21 -15.17
C LEU A 25 -9.48 -25.12 -14.75
N SER A 26 -9.67 -23.90 -15.24
CA SER A 26 -8.99 -22.71 -14.72
C SER A 26 -9.60 -22.34 -13.36
N PHE A 27 -8.97 -22.80 -12.28
CA PHE A 27 -9.23 -22.30 -10.93
C PHE A 27 -8.60 -20.91 -10.79
N PHE A 28 -9.41 -19.86 -10.91
CA PHE A 28 -9.05 -18.55 -10.36
C PHE A 28 -9.21 -18.65 -8.83
N PHE A 29 -8.10 -18.90 -8.13
CA PHE A 29 -8.01 -18.62 -6.70
C PHE A 29 -7.82 -17.11 -6.54
N PHE A 30 -8.94 -16.37 -6.44
CA PHE A 30 -8.92 -15.09 -5.75
C PHE A 30 -9.14 -15.37 -4.27
N SER A 31 -8.07 -15.65 -3.54
CA SER A 31 -8.05 -15.57 -2.08
C SER A 31 -7.57 -14.18 -1.70
N SER A 32 -8.48 -13.20 -1.71
CA SER A 32 -8.29 -11.98 -0.94
C SER A 32 -8.67 -12.28 0.51
N TYR A 33 -7.74 -12.87 1.27
CA TYR A 33 -7.82 -12.82 2.73
C TYR A 33 -7.46 -11.40 3.16
N ASN A 34 -8.45 -10.50 3.17
CA ASN A 34 -8.37 -9.30 4.00
C ASN A 34 -8.70 -9.74 5.44
N SER A 35 -7.70 -10.32 6.12
CA SER A 35 -7.67 -10.24 7.57
C SER A 35 -7.42 -8.78 7.90
N LYS A 36 -8.43 -8.07 8.41
CA LYS A 36 -8.18 -6.80 9.07
C LYS A 36 -7.49 -7.15 10.38
N ALA A 37 -6.15 -7.22 10.36
CA ALA A 37 -5.36 -7.32 11.57
C ALA A 37 -5.66 -6.06 12.40
N GLN A 38 -6.02 -6.27 13.66
CA GLN A 38 -6.38 -5.18 14.56
C GLN A 38 -5.16 -4.38 15.04
N GLY A 39 -3.99 -5.04 15.08
CA GLY A 39 -2.73 -4.39 15.47
C GLY A 39 -2.32 -3.24 14.55
N PRO A 40 -1.25 -2.51 14.90
CA PRO A 40 -0.69 -1.44 14.06
C PRO A 40 -0.37 -1.92 12.63
N GLY A 41 -0.26 -3.24 12.44
CA GLY A 41 0.00 -3.87 11.16
C GLY A 41 1.49 -3.98 10.89
N SER A 42 1.82 -4.39 9.68
CA SER A 42 3.19 -4.37 9.18
C SER A 42 3.57 -2.95 8.78
N LEU A 43 4.86 -2.61 8.84
CA LEU A 43 5.40 -1.43 8.15
C LEU A 43 4.92 -1.46 6.70
N PHE A 44 4.32 -0.35 6.25
CA PHE A 44 3.84 -0.19 4.88
C PHE A 44 4.02 1.25 4.42
N VAL A 45 3.93 1.42 3.10
CA VAL A 45 3.63 2.68 2.43
C VAL A 45 2.74 2.33 1.24
N ASP A 46 1.72 3.15 1.01
CA ASP A 46 0.77 3.05 -0.08
C ASP A 46 0.67 4.46 -0.68
N ALA A 47 1.12 4.62 -1.91
CA ALA A 47 1.14 5.87 -2.67
C ALA A 47 -0.26 6.29 -3.15
N GLY A 48 -1.26 5.42 -2.96
CA GLY A 48 -2.59 5.56 -3.52
C GLY A 48 -2.70 4.93 -4.91
N PRO A 49 -3.92 4.88 -5.47
CA PRO A 49 -4.13 4.36 -6.82
C PRO A 49 -3.56 5.30 -7.88
N ASP A 50 -3.18 4.74 -9.03
CA ASP A 50 -2.89 5.52 -10.24
C ASP A 50 -4.05 6.47 -10.58
N ILE A 51 -3.70 7.66 -11.05
CA ILE A 51 -4.63 8.74 -11.39
C ILE A 51 -4.58 8.97 -12.89
N THR A 52 -5.75 8.90 -13.54
CA THR A 52 -5.92 9.31 -14.94
C THR A 52 -6.97 10.39 -15.00
N GLU A 53 -6.59 11.58 -15.44
CA GLU A 53 -7.49 12.73 -15.56
C GLU A 53 -7.48 13.28 -16.98
N GLU A 54 -8.62 13.80 -17.42
CA GLU A 54 -8.67 14.62 -18.63
C GLU A 54 -8.13 16.01 -18.29
N CYS A 55 -7.21 16.51 -19.09
CA CYS A 55 -6.82 17.91 -19.00
C CYS A 55 -8.07 18.78 -19.31
N GLY A 56 -8.26 19.90 -18.59
CA GLY A 56 -9.40 20.80 -18.81
C GLY A 56 -10.11 21.34 -17.55
N ASN A 57 -9.91 20.73 -16.37
CA ASN A 57 -10.55 21.21 -15.12
C ASN A 57 -9.76 22.31 -14.38
N GLY A 58 -8.85 22.99 -15.08
CA GLY A 58 -8.02 24.06 -14.54
C GLY A 58 -6.85 23.52 -13.73
N LYS A 59 -5.65 23.68 -14.31
CA LYS A 59 -4.29 23.56 -13.76
C LYS A 59 -3.44 22.35 -14.16
N GLY A 60 -3.98 21.26 -14.70
CA GLY A 60 -3.15 20.08 -15.03
C GLY A 60 -2.38 19.57 -13.81
N CYS A 61 -2.98 19.70 -12.62
CA CYS A 61 -2.40 19.28 -11.35
C CYS A 61 -3.40 18.43 -10.58
N VAL A 62 -2.92 17.46 -9.82
CA VAL A 62 -3.71 16.63 -8.90
C VAL A 62 -3.00 16.47 -7.57
N ASP A 63 -3.78 16.28 -6.51
CA ASP A 63 -3.24 15.85 -5.22
C ASP A 63 -2.95 14.35 -5.26
N ILE A 64 -1.70 13.97 -5.01
CA ILE A 64 -1.34 12.59 -4.66
C ILE A 64 -1.22 12.51 -3.14
N THR A 65 -1.71 11.42 -2.54
CA THR A 65 -1.73 11.23 -1.09
C THR A 65 -1.24 9.83 -0.75
N ALA A 66 -0.17 9.75 0.03
CA ALA A 66 0.32 8.49 0.56
C ALA A 66 -0.24 8.22 1.95
N THR A 67 -0.39 6.94 2.27
CA THR A 67 -0.59 6.46 3.64
C THR A 67 0.53 5.52 4.03
N PHE A 68 0.93 5.53 5.29
CA PHE A 68 1.98 4.66 5.82
C PHE A 68 1.77 4.51 7.33
N LEU A 69 2.42 3.50 7.92
CA LEU A 69 2.36 3.31 9.37
C LEU A 69 3.20 4.39 10.06
N GLU A 70 2.63 5.14 10.99
CA GLU A 70 3.41 6.07 11.81
C GLU A 70 4.03 5.32 13.01
N THR A 71 5.30 5.59 13.27
CA THR A 71 6.06 4.99 14.39
C THR A 71 6.68 6.10 15.24
N PHE A 72 6.78 5.87 16.55
CA PHE A 72 7.20 6.89 17.51
C PHE A 72 8.21 6.33 18.51
N GLU A 73 9.10 7.19 18.98
CA GLU A 73 10.08 6.81 20.01
C GLU A 73 9.46 6.70 21.41
N THR A 74 10.12 5.94 22.28
CA THR A 74 9.66 5.61 23.64
C THR A 74 10.43 6.35 24.74
N ALA A 75 11.57 6.99 24.41
CA ALA A 75 12.45 7.70 25.32
C ALA A 75 11.83 8.98 25.90
N SER A 76 10.74 9.48 25.32
CA SER A 76 9.90 10.52 25.95
C SER A 76 9.12 10.02 27.18
N LEU A 77 9.20 8.72 27.50
CA LEU A 77 8.52 8.07 28.64
C LEU A 77 7.00 8.21 28.61
N ASN A 78 6.42 8.43 27.43
CA ASN A 78 4.99 8.71 27.30
C ASN A 78 4.30 7.76 26.31
N TYR A 79 3.15 7.26 26.74
CA TYR A 79 2.31 6.34 25.98
C TYR A 79 0.85 6.81 26.01
N THR A 80 0.11 6.43 24.98
CA THR A 80 -1.36 6.48 25.01
C THR A 80 -1.90 5.11 25.40
N VAL A 81 -3.05 5.10 26.07
CA VAL A 81 -3.76 3.88 26.45
C VAL A 81 -5.18 3.99 25.93
N ASN A 82 -5.50 3.20 24.90
CA ASN A 82 -6.77 3.28 24.19
C ASN A 82 -7.49 1.94 24.25
N SER A 83 -8.80 1.96 24.50
CA SER A 83 -9.64 0.79 24.32
C SER A 83 -9.76 0.52 22.83
N ILE A 84 -9.62 -0.74 22.45
CA ILE A 84 -9.79 -1.22 21.08
C ILE A 84 -10.86 -2.29 21.06
N ASP A 85 -11.43 -2.58 19.88
CA ASP A 85 -12.38 -3.68 19.72
C ASP A 85 -11.75 -5.01 20.18
N TYR A 86 -12.54 -5.99 20.59
CA TYR A 86 -11.96 -7.31 20.87
C TYR A 86 -11.89 -8.14 19.59
N ASN A 87 -10.70 -8.20 18.97
CA ASN A 87 -10.42 -9.04 17.80
C ASN A 87 -8.97 -9.57 17.83
N PRO A 88 -8.68 -10.58 18.68
CA PRO A 88 -7.36 -11.18 18.84
C PRO A 88 -6.76 -11.62 17.48
N PRO A 89 -5.54 -11.19 17.12
CA PRO A 89 -4.92 -11.54 15.84
C PRO A 89 -4.39 -12.98 15.79
N PHE A 90 -4.25 -13.63 16.96
CA PHE A 90 -3.66 -14.96 17.13
C PHE A 90 -4.51 -15.81 18.08
N PRO A 91 -4.43 -17.16 17.99
CA PRO A 91 -5.03 -18.03 19.00
C PRO A 91 -4.33 -17.85 20.35
N PHE A 92 -5.07 -18.11 21.44
CA PHE A 92 -4.53 -18.10 22.80
C PHE A 92 -3.78 -19.39 23.14
N ASP A 93 -4.06 -20.49 22.43
CA ASP A 93 -3.50 -21.82 22.61
C ASP A 93 -2.70 -22.28 21.39
N GLY A 94 -1.92 -23.35 21.56
CA GLY A 94 -1.12 -23.97 20.52
C GLY A 94 0.10 -23.16 20.11
N LEU A 95 0.63 -22.32 21.00
CA LEU A 95 1.83 -21.52 20.77
C LEU A 95 3.07 -22.43 20.69
N ALA A 96 4.03 -22.01 19.88
CA ALA A 96 5.21 -22.82 19.58
C ALA A 96 6.07 -23.16 20.81
N ASN A 97 6.09 -22.28 21.83
CA ASN A 97 6.94 -22.43 23.00
C ASN A 97 6.11 -22.38 24.28
N SER A 98 5.82 -23.54 24.86
CA SER A 98 5.16 -23.66 26.17
C SER A 98 6.14 -23.35 27.30
N LEU A 99 5.65 -22.63 28.31
CA LEU A 99 6.39 -22.18 29.49
C LEU A 99 5.65 -22.58 30.76
N ASN A 100 6.41 -22.91 31.81
CA ASN A 100 5.92 -23.18 33.17
C ASN A 100 4.61 -24.00 33.21
N PRO A 101 4.45 -25.08 32.43
CA PRO A 101 3.13 -25.66 32.15
C PRO A 101 2.44 -26.30 33.37
N ASP A 102 3.07 -26.31 34.55
CA ASP A 102 2.47 -26.84 35.78
C ASP A 102 3.10 -26.22 37.06
N ILE A 103 3.70 -25.01 36.96
CA ILE A 103 4.43 -24.42 38.10
C ILE A 103 3.80 -23.09 38.50
N ASP A 104 3.21 -23.09 39.68
CA ASP A 104 2.69 -21.93 40.37
C ASP A 104 3.82 -21.01 40.87
N ASP A 105 3.58 -19.70 40.88
CA ASP A 105 4.52 -18.67 41.35
C ASP A 105 5.94 -18.76 40.77
N ALA A 106 6.07 -18.93 39.46
CA ALA A 106 7.37 -19.12 38.80
C ALA A 106 7.63 -18.16 37.63
N TRP A 107 8.84 -17.63 37.58
CA TRP A 107 9.41 -17.02 36.38
C TRP A 107 9.89 -18.11 35.42
N SER A 108 9.65 -17.91 34.12
CA SER A 108 10.27 -18.72 33.07
C SER A 108 11.78 -18.57 33.07
N ILE A 109 12.48 -19.40 32.30
CA ILE A 109 13.86 -19.11 31.92
C ILE A 109 13.93 -17.76 31.18
N VAL A 110 15.12 -17.15 31.18
CA VAL A 110 15.41 -15.97 30.37
C VAL A 110 15.44 -16.37 28.90
N GLU A 111 14.62 -15.70 28.10
CA GLU A 111 14.57 -15.85 26.66
C GLU A 111 15.07 -14.59 25.97
N ASN A 112 15.58 -14.73 24.75
CA ASN A 112 15.96 -13.57 23.95
C ASN A 112 14.73 -13.05 23.23
N LEU A 113 14.57 -11.72 23.21
CA LEU A 113 13.57 -11.09 22.36
C LEU A 113 13.92 -11.36 20.89
N PRO A 114 12.91 -11.62 20.03
CA PRO A 114 13.15 -11.88 18.60
C PRO A 114 13.64 -10.65 17.84
N PHE A 115 13.43 -9.46 18.39
CA PHE A 115 13.86 -8.16 17.89
C PHE A 115 14.15 -7.23 19.06
N ASP A 116 14.97 -6.22 18.84
CA ASP A 116 15.19 -5.16 19.82
C ASP A 116 13.86 -4.40 20.03
N PHE A 117 13.34 -4.42 21.24
CA PHE A 117 12.07 -3.79 21.59
C PHE A 117 12.34 -2.52 22.39
N CYS A 118 11.92 -1.37 21.86
CA CYS A 118 12.09 -0.11 22.55
C CYS A 118 10.98 0.00 23.60
N PHE A 119 11.35 0.15 24.86
CA PHE A 119 10.40 0.19 25.97
C PHE A 119 10.86 1.24 26.98
N PHE A 120 10.08 2.31 27.11
CA PHE A 120 10.51 3.53 27.80
C PHE A 120 11.89 3.99 27.28
N GLU A 121 12.87 4.22 28.14
CA GLU A 121 14.22 4.66 27.78
C GLU A 121 15.15 3.50 27.33
N ASN A 122 14.69 2.25 27.42
CA ASN A 122 15.54 1.08 27.23
C ASN A 122 15.31 0.40 25.88
N ILE A 123 16.38 -0.25 25.42
CA ILE A 123 16.32 -1.21 24.31
C ILE A 123 16.36 -2.59 24.95
N GLU A 124 15.20 -3.23 25.00
CA GLU A 124 15.04 -4.54 25.60
C GLU A 124 15.43 -5.62 24.60
N THR A 125 16.22 -6.59 25.05
CA THR A 125 16.75 -7.69 24.21
C THR A 125 16.44 -9.06 24.76
N GLN A 126 15.88 -9.13 25.97
CA GLN A 126 15.54 -10.36 26.67
C GLN A 126 14.24 -10.17 27.44
N PHE A 127 13.57 -11.28 27.77
CA PHE A 127 12.35 -11.26 28.56
C PHE A 127 12.19 -12.52 29.40
N GLN A 128 11.36 -12.42 30.45
CA GLN A 128 10.87 -13.55 31.24
C GLN A 128 9.37 -13.42 31.44
N ILE A 129 8.68 -14.55 31.43
CA ILE A 129 7.23 -14.65 31.63
C ILE A 129 6.98 -15.25 33.00
N GLY A 130 6.21 -14.55 33.83
CA GLY A 130 5.77 -15.02 35.15
C GLY A 130 4.48 -15.80 35.04
N SER A 131 4.30 -16.82 35.87
CA SER A 131 3.04 -17.59 35.91
C SER A 131 1.83 -16.72 36.24
N ASN A 132 2.00 -15.59 36.93
CA ASN A 132 0.91 -14.71 37.41
C ASN A 132 0.50 -13.58 36.45
N GLY A 133 0.55 -13.83 35.13
CA GLY A 133 0.06 -12.87 34.14
C GLY A 133 0.97 -11.66 33.90
N VAL A 134 2.29 -11.84 34.06
CA VAL A 134 3.26 -10.74 33.97
C VAL A 134 4.47 -11.07 33.11
N ILE A 135 5.07 -10.04 32.52
CA ILE A 135 6.31 -10.13 31.75
C ILE A 135 7.29 -9.08 32.30
N ARG A 136 8.57 -9.44 32.37
CA ARG A 136 9.66 -8.51 32.69
C ARG A 136 10.72 -8.49 31.60
N PHE A 137 11.35 -7.33 31.43
CA PHE A 137 12.49 -7.11 30.56
C PHE A 137 13.80 -6.93 31.35
N ASP A 138 13.74 -6.42 32.59
CA ASP A 138 14.87 -6.48 33.52
C ASP A 138 15.00 -7.91 34.09
N VAL A 139 15.60 -8.78 33.29
CA VAL A 139 15.64 -10.23 33.54
C VAL A 139 16.67 -10.61 34.61
N ASP A 140 16.27 -11.51 35.52
CA ASP A 140 17.16 -12.13 36.51
C ASP A 140 17.08 -13.67 36.38
N PRO A 141 18.11 -14.34 35.80
CA PRO A 141 18.13 -15.79 35.67
C PRO A 141 18.29 -16.53 37.01
N GLY A 142 18.67 -15.83 38.09
CA GLY A 142 18.78 -16.37 39.45
C GLY A 142 17.47 -16.36 40.22
N ASP A 143 16.51 -15.55 39.78
CA ASP A 143 15.18 -15.46 40.37
C ASP A 143 14.20 -16.37 39.63
N THR A 144 13.69 -17.36 40.36
CA THR A 144 12.75 -18.36 39.84
C THR A 144 11.38 -18.26 40.51
N THR A 145 11.13 -17.23 41.32
CA THR A 145 9.88 -17.10 42.07
C THR A 145 9.15 -15.84 41.64
N ASN A 146 7.96 -16.01 41.06
CA ASN A 146 7.12 -14.88 40.65
C ASN A 146 6.09 -14.61 41.76
N GLY A 147 6.15 -13.42 42.36
CA GLY A 147 5.21 -13.04 43.43
C GLY A 147 3.76 -12.95 42.95
N TRP A 148 2.83 -13.02 43.90
CA TRP A 148 1.38 -12.92 43.67
C TRP A 148 0.68 -11.89 44.56
N GLN A 149 1.26 -11.55 45.71
CA GLN A 149 0.63 -10.70 46.72
C GLN A 149 0.92 -9.22 46.50
N PHE A 150 -0.13 -8.40 46.37
CA PHE A 150 -0.02 -6.94 46.29
C PHE A 150 -1.34 -6.26 46.64
N THR A 151 -1.25 -4.99 47.08
CA THR A 151 -2.42 -4.10 47.32
C THR A 151 -2.21 -2.70 46.74
N GLU A 152 -1.00 -2.43 46.26
CA GLU A 152 -0.57 -1.15 45.73
C GLU A 152 -0.92 -1.00 44.25
N ASP A 153 -1.13 0.24 43.82
CA ASP A 153 -1.30 0.59 42.41
C ASP A 153 0.03 0.62 41.67
N LEU A 154 -0.01 0.39 40.34
CA LEU A 154 1.05 0.81 39.43
C LEU A 154 1.05 2.35 39.28
N PRO A 155 2.21 3.00 39.11
CA PRO A 155 3.56 2.42 39.15
C PRO A 155 3.97 1.99 40.56
N ASN A 156 4.74 0.91 40.66
CA ASN A 156 5.26 0.43 41.93
C ASN A 156 6.61 -0.30 41.80
N ASN A 157 7.56 0.07 42.65
CA ASN A 157 8.86 -0.59 42.80
C ASN A 157 9.17 -1.06 44.22
N SER A 158 8.22 -0.94 45.15
CA SER A 158 8.41 -1.27 46.56
C SER A 158 7.88 -2.65 46.92
N ASN A 159 6.82 -3.08 46.25
CA ASN A 159 6.29 -4.43 46.33
C ASN A 159 7.00 -5.29 45.26
N PRO A 160 7.71 -6.38 45.63
CA PRO A 160 8.44 -7.20 44.67
C PRO A 160 7.54 -7.82 43.59
N THR A 161 6.29 -8.18 43.91
CA THR A 161 5.33 -8.71 42.93
C THR A 161 5.07 -7.73 41.78
N LEU A 162 5.02 -6.43 42.08
CA LEU A 162 4.78 -5.39 41.08
C LEU A 162 6.09 -4.86 40.49
N GLY A 163 7.08 -4.57 41.34
CA GLY A 163 8.33 -3.94 40.96
C GLY A 163 9.24 -4.78 40.08
N GLU A 164 9.07 -6.10 40.07
CA GLU A 164 9.86 -7.00 39.21
C GLU A 164 9.27 -7.13 37.79
N ALA A 165 8.05 -6.64 37.55
CA ALA A 165 7.35 -6.79 36.28
C ALA A 165 7.24 -5.47 35.51
N ASN A 166 7.17 -5.58 34.19
CA ASN A 166 7.05 -4.44 33.26
C ASN A 166 5.72 -4.41 32.54
N VAL A 167 5.15 -5.58 32.21
CA VAL A 167 3.90 -5.70 31.46
C VAL A 167 2.96 -6.63 32.23
N PHE A 168 1.75 -6.17 32.48
CA PHE A 168 0.74 -6.86 33.27
C PHE A 168 -0.44 -7.18 32.37
N THR A 169 -0.66 -8.46 32.09
CA THR A 169 -1.77 -8.99 31.29
C THR A 169 -2.69 -9.72 32.25
N PRO A 170 -3.76 -9.06 32.71
CA PRO A 170 -4.05 -8.99 34.15
C PRO A 170 -3.00 -9.64 35.06
N GLY A 171 -2.12 -8.85 35.68
CA GLY A 171 -1.28 -9.37 36.77
C GLY A 171 -2.15 -9.75 37.96
N HIS A 172 -2.24 -11.04 38.28
CA HIS A 172 -3.02 -11.60 39.38
C HIS A 172 -2.63 -13.06 39.63
N ASP A 173 -3.04 -13.60 40.77
CA ASP A 173 -2.68 -14.95 41.20
C ASP A 173 -3.47 -16.03 40.43
N ILE A 174 -2.76 -16.75 39.55
CA ILE A 174 -3.27 -17.87 38.74
C ILE A 174 -2.35 -19.07 38.90
N ASP A 175 -2.95 -20.25 38.94
CA ASP A 175 -2.32 -21.50 39.30
C ASP A 175 -2.30 -22.44 38.09
N PRO A 176 -1.23 -22.46 37.28
CA PRO A 176 -1.08 -23.43 36.20
C PRO A 176 -0.92 -24.86 36.73
N SER A 177 -0.58 -25.09 38.01
CA SER A 177 -0.28 -26.43 38.53
C SER A 177 -1.51 -27.33 38.76
N VAL A 178 -2.72 -26.78 38.64
CA VAL A 178 -3.99 -27.44 39.00
C VAL A 178 -4.89 -27.74 37.81
N SER A 179 -4.40 -27.53 36.59
CA SER A 179 -5.07 -27.93 35.35
C SER A 179 -4.17 -28.85 34.53
N THR A 180 -4.68 -29.39 33.42
CA THR A 180 -3.90 -30.24 32.49
C THR A 180 -4.17 -29.89 31.02
N THR A 181 -4.84 -28.77 30.78
CA THR A 181 -5.37 -28.31 29.48
C THR A 181 -5.07 -26.85 29.19
N GLU A 182 -4.64 -26.13 30.22
CA GLU A 182 -4.14 -24.77 30.19
C GLU A 182 -2.82 -24.70 29.42
N GLU A 183 -2.51 -23.50 28.97
CA GLU A 183 -1.25 -23.21 28.32
C GLU A 183 -0.77 -21.83 28.76
N ILE A 184 0.50 -21.76 29.17
CA ILE A 184 1.24 -20.50 29.17
C ILE A 184 2.32 -20.67 28.12
N GLY A 185 2.42 -19.72 27.19
CA GLY A 185 3.34 -19.88 26.08
C GLY A 185 3.63 -18.59 25.35
N TYR A 186 4.61 -18.67 24.46
CA TYR A 186 4.93 -17.60 23.54
C TYR A 186 5.21 -18.12 22.13
N GLU A 187 4.97 -17.26 21.15
CA GLU A 187 5.34 -17.51 19.76
C GLU A 187 5.86 -16.23 19.10
N VAL A 188 6.83 -16.41 18.21
CA VAL A 188 7.34 -15.36 17.35
C VAL A 188 6.75 -15.57 15.96
N LEU A 189 5.99 -14.60 15.48
CA LEU A 189 5.31 -14.68 14.19
C LEU A 189 5.78 -13.55 13.28
N GLY A 190 5.66 -13.75 11.97
CA GLY A 190 6.14 -12.81 10.97
C GLY A 190 7.62 -12.93 10.68
N GLU A 191 8.12 -12.02 9.85
CA GLU A 191 9.51 -11.94 9.41
C GLU A 191 9.95 -10.49 9.48
N PHE A 192 11.26 -10.23 9.65
CA PHE A 192 11.79 -8.87 9.66
C PHE A 192 11.30 -8.09 8.42
N PRO A 193 10.80 -6.85 8.56
CA PRO A 193 10.76 -5.99 9.76
C PRO A 193 9.42 -6.01 10.53
N ASN A 194 8.61 -7.06 10.35
CA ASN A 194 7.22 -7.14 10.78
C ASN A 194 6.97 -8.31 11.73
N ARG A 195 7.95 -8.63 12.57
CA ARG A 195 7.79 -9.69 13.57
C ARG A 195 6.89 -9.20 14.69
N VAL A 196 6.24 -10.16 15.33
CA VAL A 196 5.53 -9.94 16.59
C VAL A 196 5.93 -11.00 17.59
N LEU A 197 6.01 -10.63 18.87
CA LEU A 197 6.06 -11.57 19.97
C LEU A 197 4.67 -11.67 20.57
N VAL A 198 4.12 -12.87 20.59
CA VAL A 198 2.85 -13.18 21.24
C VAL A 198 3.16 -13.93 22.53
N VAL A 199 2.57 -13.51 23.64
CA VAL A 199 2.57 -14.25 24.91
C VAL A 199 1.12 -14.45 25.33
N ALA A 200 0.73 -15.70 25.60
CA ALA A 200 -0.63 -16.01 26.00
C ALA A 200 -0.69 -16.91 27.23
N TYR A 201 -1.78 -16.77 27.94
CA TYR A 201 -2.25 -17.60 29.04
C TYR A 201 -3.64 -18.07 28.63
N PHE A 202 -3.83 -19.37 28.48
CA PHE A 202 -5.05 -19.98 28.02
C PHE A 202 -5.62 -20.88 29.09
N GLU A 203 -6.87 -20.62 29.48
CA GLU A 203 -7.63 -21.39 30.46
C GLU A 203 -6.89 -21.65 31.79
N VAL A 204 -6.03 -20.73 32.23
CA VAL A 204 -5.26 -20.91 33.47
C VAL A 204 -6.16 -20.70 34.69
N PRO A 205 -6.30 -21.68 35.60
CA PRO A 205 -7.13 -21.54 36.79
C PRO A 205 -6.70 -20.39 37.70
N LEU A 206 -7.65 -19.68 38.33
CA LEU A 206 -7.32 -18.79 39.45
C LEU A 206 -6.89 -19.62 40.66
N PHE A 207 -5.89 -19.13 41.40
CA PHE A 207 -5.46 -19.77 42.63
C PHE A 207 -6.57 -19.81 43.69
N PHE A 208 -6.48 -20.78 44.61
CA PHE A 208 -7.29 -21.01 45.81
C PHE A 208 -8.57 -21.88 45.65
N GLY A 209 -8.41 -23.18 45.86
CA GLY A 209 -9.48 -24.11 46.27
C GLY A 209 -10.65 -24.15 45.29
N THR A 210 -11.74 -23.45 45.63
CA THR A 210 -12.93 -23.40 44.75
C THR A 210 -12.76 -22.45 43.57
N CYS A 211 -11.78 -21.55 43.59
CA CYS A 211 -11.51 -20.62 42.50
C CYS A 211 -10.80 -21.28 41.31
N ASN A 212 -10.25 -22.49 41.49
CA ASN A 212 -9.62 -23.28 40.42
C ASN A 212 -10.60 -23.68 39.29
N SER A 213 -11.92 -23.47 39.46
CA SER A 213 -12.89 -23.62 38.36
C SER A 213 -13.11 -22.35 37.53
N LEU A 214 -12.52 -21.22 37.94
CA LEU A 214 -12.52 -19.96 37.23
C LEU A 214 -11.23 -19.91 36.40
N LEU A 215 -11.36 -19.75 35.09
CA LEU A 215 -10.25 -19.85 34.16
C LEU A 215 -9.98 -18.47 33.55
N ALA A 216 -8.71 -18.05 33.54
CA ALA A 216 -8.25 -16.82 32.92
C ALA A 216 -7.66 -17.12 31.54
N THR A 217 -8.07 -16.33 30.54
CA THR A 217 -7.56 -16.41 29.17
C THR A 217 -7.23 -15.01 28.68
N GLN A 218 -5.94 -14.78 28.41
CA GLN A 218 -5.37 -13.46 28.13
C GLN A 218 -4.11 -13.56 27.28
N MET A 219 -3.81 -12.51 26.51
CA MET A 219 -2.70 -12.46 25.57
C MET A 219 -2.14 -11.04 25.52
N VAL A 220 -0.83 -10.93 25.32
CA VAL A 220 -0.18 -9.70 24.89
C VAL A 220 0.57 -9.91 23.58
N VAL A 221 0.54 -8.90 22.73
CA VAL A 221 1.26 -8.84 21.46
C VAL A 221 2.19 -7.63 21.47
N PHE A 222 3.47 -7.87 21.20
CA PHE A 222 4.49 -6.84 21.02
C PHE A 222 4.82 -6.72 19.54
N TYR A 223 4.75 -5.50 19.01
CA TYR A 223 4.94 -5.24 17.58
C TYR A 223 6.34 -4.65 17.31
N GLU A 224 7.11 -5.31 16.42
CA GLU A 224 8.40 -4.81 15.95
C GLU A 224 8.26 -3.42 15.31
N PHE A 225 9.28 -2.56 15.45
CA PHE A 225 9.36 -1.15 14.99
C PHE A 225 8.36 -0.17 15.62
N SER A 226 7.07 -0.51 15.68
CA SER A 226 6.06 0.39 16.25
C SER A 226 6.14 0.50 17.76
N ASN A 227 6.70 -0.54 18.41
CA ASN A 227 6.77 -0.68 19.87
C ASN A 227 5.41 -0.60 20.57
N VAL A 228 4.34 -0.83 19.81
CA VAL A 228 2.98 -0.92 20.32
C VAL A 228 2.82 -2.24 21.08
N ILE A 229 2.05 -2.19 22.15
CA ILE A 229 1.67 -3.34 22.96
C ILE A 229 0.15 -3.44 22.93
N GLU A 230 -0.38 -4.59 22.54
CA GLU A 230 -1.81 -4.87 22.62
C GLU A 230 -2.07 -5.99 23.61
N ILE A 231 -3.05 -5.79 24.50
CA ILE A 231 -3.44 -6.76 25.51
C ILE A 231 -4.89 -7.16 25.26
N TYR A 232 -5.13 -8.46 25.14
CA TYR A 232 -6.43 -9.07 24.91
C TYR A 232 -6.80 -9.93 26.12
N MET A 233 -8.02 -9.77 26.62
CA MET A 233 -8.58 -10.57 27.71
C MET A 233 -9.86 -11.21 27.19
N GLN A 234 -9.79 -12.50 26.89
CA GLN A 234 -10.99 -13.27 26.55
C GLN A 234 -11.83 -13.47 27.81
N ASP A 235 -11.20 -13.93 28.88
CA ASP A 235 -11.84 -14.25 30.15
C ASP A 235 -10.95 -13.77 31.29
N LYS A 236 -11.46 -12.84 32.11
CA LYS A 236 -10.81 -12.42 33.36
C LYS A 236 -11.82 -12.50 34.50
N PRO A 237 -11.95 -13.66 35.16
CA PRO A 237 -12.82 -13.81 36.32
C PRO A 237 -12.17 -13.21 37.58
N VAL A 238 -12.90 -13.25 38.69
CA VAL A 238 -12.48 -12.74 40.00
C VAL A 238 -12.69 -13.83 41.05
N CYS A 239 -11.70 -13.98 41.93
CA CYS A 239 -11.80 -14.74 43.18
C CYS A 239 -11.71 -13.78 44.38
N PRO A 240 -12.81 -13.20 44.90
CA PRO A 240 -12.74 -12.20 45.97
C PRO A 240 -12.28 -12.78 47.32
N THR A 241 -12.34 -14.11 47.46
CA THR A 241 -11.91 -14.83 48.68
C THR A 241 -10.41 -15.03 48.76
N TRP A 242 -9.67 -14.68 47.70
CA TRP A 242 -8.24 -14.81 47.59
C TRP A 242 -7.61 -13.49 47.16
N ASN A 243 -6.59 -13.02 47.90
CA ASN A 243 -5.90 -11.76 47.66
C ASN A 243 -6.84 -10.55 47.38
N ASP A 244 -8.01 -10.52 48.03
CA ASP A 244 -9.11 -9.56 47.82
C ASP A 244 -9.61 -9.45 46.36
N GLY A 245 -9.24 -10.39 45.49
CA GLY A 245 -9.48 -10.34 44.05
C GLY A 245 -8.63 -9.29 43.33
N ASN A 246 -7.50 -8.90 43.91
CA ASN A 246 -6.59 -7.88 43.37
C ASN A 246 -6.03 -8.31 42.01
N ALA A 247 -6.09 -7.39 41.07
CA ALA A 247 -5.53 -7.50 39.74
C ALA A 247 -5.08 -6.13 39.23
N THR A 248 -4.07 -6.10 38.37
CA THR A 248 -3.64 -4.88 37.68
C THR A 248 -3.36 -5.15 36.21
N LEU A 249 -3.46 -4.13 35.35
CA LEU A 249 -3.27 -4.22 33.91
C LEU A 249 -2.46 -3.02 33.44
N GLY A 250 -1.56 -3.21 32.48
CA GLY A 250 -0.84 -2.11 31.83
C GLY A 250 0.65 -2.35 31.79
N ILE A 251 1.41 -1.25 31.75
CA ILE A 251 2.87 -1.29 31.66
C ILE A 251 3.52 -0.34 32.66
N GLN A 252 4.75 -0.65 33.08
CA GLN A 252 5.62 0.26 33.84
C GLN A 252 7.08 0.13 33.42
N ASN A 253 7.85 1.20 33.61
CA ASN A 253 9.29 1.21 33.36
C ASN A 253 10.07 0.35 34.38
N ASN A 254 11.34 0.05 34.10
CA ASN A 254 12.19 -0.79 34.96
C ASN A 254 12.39 -0.20 36.37
N ASP A 255 12.39 1.14 36.50
CA ASP A 255 12.48 1.81 37.81
C ASP A 255 11.17 1.71 38.61
N GLY A 256 10.06 1.30 37.98
CA GLY A 256 8.73 1.16 38.58
C GLY A 256 8.17 2.47 39.16
N ASP A 257 8.51 3.61 38.56
CA ASP A 257 8.06 4.94 38.97
C ASP A 257 7.19 5.66 37.92
N ILE A 258 7.07 5.08 36.72
CA ILE A 258 6.18 5.53 35.64
C ILE A 258 5.39 4.33 35.11
N ALA A 259 4.06 4.47 35.05
CA ALA A 259 3.18 3.44 34.51
C ALA A 259 2.03 4.01 33.68
N PHE A 260 1.53 3.17 32.79
CA PHE A 260 0.38 3.43 31.94
C PHE A 260 -0.62 2.30 32.13
N VAL A 261 -1.75 2.64 32.76
CA VAL A 261 -2.79 1.70 33.19
C VAL A 261 -4.09 2.05 32.48
N PRO A 262 -4.79 1.08 31.87
CA PRO A 262 -6.12 1.32 31.34
C PRO A 262 -7.11 1.83 32.40
N PRO A 263 -8.04 2.73 32.04
CA PRO A 263 -9.03 3.25 32.99
C PRO A 263 -9.82 2.14 33.70
N GLY A 264 -9.80 2.15 35.04
CA GLY A 264 -10.55 1.19 35.85
C GLY A 264 -9.90 -0.20 35.93
N ARG A 265 -8.59 -0.31 35.68
CA ARG A 265 -7.84 -1.58 35.66
C ARG A 265 -6.60 -1.58 36.56
N ASN A 266 -6.45 -0.61 37.46
CA ASN A 266 -5.37 -0.67 38.46
C ASN A 266 -5.77 -1.56 39.65
N THR A 267 -4.84 -1.81 40.56
CA THR A 267 -5.10 -2.58 41.79
C THR A 267 -6.23 -1.97 42.61
N SER A 268 -6.27 -0.64 42.77
CA SER A 268 -7.29 0.07 43.55
C SER A 268 -8.69 0.03 42.94
N ASP A 269 -8.80 -0.34 41.66
CA ASP A 269 -10.08 -0.61 41.00
C ASP A 269 -10.59 -2.04 41.26
N SER A 270 -9.78 -2.88 41.92
CA SER A 270 -10.13 -4.27 42.21
C SER A 270 -11.24 -4.41 43.26
N PRO A 271 -12.02 -5.51 43.20
CA PRO A 271 -11.97 -6.54 42.17
C PRO A 271 -12.66 -6.11 40.87
N TRP A 272 -12.04 -6.41 39.74
CA TRP A 272 -12.62 -6.22 38.41
C TRP A 272 -12.54 -7.50 37.57
N GLN A 273 -13.59 -7.71 36.77
CA GLN A 273 -13.71 -8.80 35.82
C GLN A 273 -14.05 -8.26 34.44
N THR A 274 -13.70 -9.02 33.41
CA THR A 274 -14.08 -8.70 32.04
C THR A 274 -14.16 -9.94 31.16
N ASN A 275 -14.84 -9.82 30.03
CA ASN A 275 -14.84 -10.78 28.93
C ASN A 275 -14.78 -10.01 27.61
N ASP A 276 -14.03 -10.54 26.65
CA ASP A 276 -13.83 -9.95 25.33
C ASP A 276 -13.44 -8.45 25.40
N GLU A 277 -12.34 -8.14 26.09
CA GLU A 277 -11.81 -6.79 26.24
C GLU A 277 -10.38 -6.67 25.71
N ALA A 278 -10.07 -5.55 25.07
CA ALA A 278 -8.75 -5.30 24.54
C ALA A 278 -8.30 -3.84 24.69
N TRP A 279 -6.99 -3.67 24.86
CA TRP A 279 -6.33 -2.38 25.02
C TRP A 279 -5.08 -2.29 24.15
N GLN A 280 -4.87 -1.12 23.57
CA GLN A 280 -3.64 -0.76 22.88
C GLN A 280 -2.88 0.28 23.69
N ILE A 281 -1.60 0.03 23.90
CA ILE A 281 -0.65 0.94 24.54
C ILE A 281 0.41 1.32 23.51
N SER A 282 0.43 2.59 23.10
CA SER A 282 1.22 3.07 21.96
C SER A 282 2.15 4.21 22.37
N PRO A 283 3.43 4.20 21.97
CA PRO A 283 4.33 5.31 22.23
C PRO A 283 3.85 6.59 21.54
N VAL A 284 4.09 7.74 22.15
CA VAL A 284 3.72 9.06 21.61
C VAL A 284 4.88 10.06 21.60
N GLY A 285 6.10 9.55 21.47
CA GLY A 285 7.30 10.35 21.31
C GLY A 285 7.43 11.03 19.96
N ALA A 286 8.63 11.50 19.66
CA ALA A 286 8.96 12.00 18.32
C ALA A 286 8.80 10.90 17.24
N PRO A 287 8.40 11.26 16.01
CA PRO A 287 8.36 10.32 14.90
C PRO A 287 9.71 9.61 14.67
N THR A 288 9.68 8.29 14.52
CA THR A 288 10.83 7.45 14.15
C THR A 288 10.84 7.08 12.66
N TYR A 289 10.04 7.80 11.87
CA TYR A 289 9.99 7.70 10.42
C TYR A 289 10.29 9.06 9.78
N SER A 290 10.74 9.02 8.52
CA SER A 290 10.75 10.19 7.63
C SER A 290 10.12 9.82 6.30
N PHE A 291 9.28 10.70 5.77
CA PHE A 291 8.57 10.51 4.51
C PHE A 291 9.04 11.50 3.44
N ALA A 292 9.08 11.06 2.19
CA ALA A 292 9.35 11.91 1.03
C ALA A 292 8.68 11.37 -0.23
N TRP A 293 8.10 12.28 -1.02
CA TRP A 293 7.74 12.03 -2.42
C TRP A 293 8.95 12.26 -3.33
N LEU A 294 9.13 11.40 -4.32
CA LEU A 294 10.15 11.52 -5.35
C LEU A 294 9.55 11.62 -6.75
N ASP A 295 10.17 12.42 -7.62
CA ASP A 295 9.90 12.40 -9.06
C ASP A 295 10.57 11.20 -9.76
N SER A 296 10.34 11.09 -11.07
CA SER A 296 10.88 10.02 -11.91
C SER A 296 12.42 10.02 -12.02
N ASP A 297 13.07 11.15 -11.71
CA ASP A 297 14.53 11.31 -11.65
C ASP A 297 15.10 11.00 -10.25
N GLY A 298 14.25 10.76 -9.25
CA GLY A 298 14.63 10.50 -7.87
C GLY A 298 14.93 11.75 -7.04
N ASN A 299 14.49 12.94 -7.47
CA ASN A 299 14.56 14.16 -6.68
C ASN A 299 13.40 14.22 -5.69
N VAL A 300 13.64 14.78 -4.50
CA VAL A 300 12.58 14.95 -3.48
C VAL A 300 11.70 16.14 -3.83
N LEU A 301 10.40 15.89 -3.96
CA LEU A 301 9.36 16.91 -4.23
C LEU A 301 8.80 17.53 -2.95
N GLY A 302 8.60 16.72 -1.92
CA GLY A 302 8.01 17.15 -0.65
C GLY A 302 8.05 16.07 0.41
N THR A 303 7.76 16.45 1.65
CA THR A 303 7.74 15.55 2.82
C THR A 303 6.37 15.45 3.48
N ASP A 304 5.38 16.19 2.97
CA ASP A 304 3.99 16.08 3.39
C ASP A 304 3.36 14.84 2.74
N ALA A 305 2.48 14.14 3.46
CA ALA A 305 1.82 12.93 2.95
C ALA A 305 1.00 13.21 1.68
N THR A 306 0.44 14.41 1.57
CA THR A 306 -0.27 14.92 0.39
C THR A 306 0.52 16.04 -0.26
N ILE A 307 0.76 15.94 -1.57
CA ILE A 307 1.33 17.01 -2.39
C ILE A 307 0.55 17.18 -3.69
N GLU A 308 0.55 18.39 -4.24
CA GLU A 308 0.01 18.70 -5.57
C GLU A 308 1.12 18.48 -6.62
N VAL A 309 0.87 17.67 -7.64
CA VAL A 309 1.79 17.37 -8.75
C VAL A 309 1.17 17.73 -10.09
N CYS A 310 1.99 18.18 -11.05
CA CYS A 310 1.52 18.70 -12.35
C CYS A 310 2.36 18.14 -13.52
N PRO A 311 2.32 16.82 -13.79
CA PRO A 311 3.07 16.25 -14.91
C PRO A 311 2.59 16.74 -16.28
N ASP A 312 3.53 16.89 -17.22
CA ASP A 312 3.24 17.13 -18.63
C ASP A 312 3.05 15.77 -19.34
N GLY A 313 1.80 15.30 -19.36
CA GLY A 313 1.44 13.96 -19.84
C GLY A 313 1.41 12.93 -18.73
N SER A 314 2.37 11.99 -18.71
CA SER A 314 2.38 10.87 -17.76
C SER A 314 3.69 10.82 -16.98
N GLU A 315 3.61 10.79 -15.65
CA GLU A 315 4.75 10.63 -14.75
C GLU A 315 4.43 9.68 -13.60
N THR A 316 5.43 8.92 -13.16
CA THR A 316 5.37 8.09 -11.96
C THR A 316 6.09 8.77 -10.80
N TYR A 317 5.38 8.89 -9.68
CA TYR A 317 5.90 9.42 -8.42
C TYR A 317 6.08 8.28 -7.41
N THR A 318 7.17 8.34 -6.64
CA THR A 318 7.45 7.34 -5.61
C THR A 318 7.23 7.92 -4.22
N ALA A 319 6.32 7.32 -3.46
CA ALA A 319 6.18 7.52 -2.03
C ALA A 319 7.28 6.73 -1.31
N ARG A 320 8.18 7.40 -0.58
CA ARG A 320 9.25 6.73 0.18
C ARG A 320 9.15 7.05 1.66
N VAL A 321 9.04 6.02 2.47
CA VAL A 321 9.15 6.11 3.94
C VAL A 321 10.43 5.42 4.41
N THR A 322 11.12 6.05 5.35
CA THR A 322 12.31 5.51 6.02
C THR A 322 12.02 5.41 7.50
N TYR A 323 11.96 4.19 8.02
CA TYR A 323 11.80 3.88 9.44
C TYR A 323 13.18 3.68 10.08
N THR A 324 13.37 4.21 11.29
CA THR A 324 14.58 4.03 12.08
C THR A 324 14.21 3.44 13.43
N ASN A 325 14.61 2.20 13.71
CA ASN A 325 14.41 1.57 15.00
C ASN A 325 15.34 2.18 16.07
N CYS A 326 15.07 1.98 17.36
CA CYS A 326 15.88 2.58 18.45
C CYS A 326 17.33 2.07 18.49
N ASN A 327 17.60 0.87 17.95
CA ASN A 327 18.95 0.35 17.77
C ASN A 327 19.69 0.94 16.56
N GLY A 328 19.04 1.84 15.80
CA GLY A 328 19.57 2.47 14.59
C GLY A 328 19.38 1.66 13.31
N GLU A 329 18.69 0.52 13.35
CA GLU A 329 18.31 -0.22 12.14
C GLU A 329 17.35 0.59 11.28
N ILE A 330 17.57 0.56 9.97
CA ILE A 330 16.81 1.35 9.01
C ILE A 330 16.08 0.43 8.05
N VAL A 331 14.79 0.70 7.85
CA VAL A 331 13.96 0.08 6.82
C VAL A 331 13.45 1.17 5.89
N VAL A 332 13.64 1.00 4.59
CA VAL A 332 13.09 1.90 3.57
C VAL A 332 12.05 1.14 2.79
N LEU A 333 10.83 1.67 2.73
CA LEU A 333 9.77 1.16 1.88
C LEU A 333 9.42 2.21 0.83
N THR A 334 9.02 1.73 -0.34
CA THR A 334 8.58 2.57 -1.45
C THR A 334 7.31 1.99 -2.06
N ASP A 335 6.45 2.88 -2.54
CA ASP A 335 5.32 2.54 -3.39
C ASP A 335 5.16 3.63 -4.45
N ASP A 336 4.62 3.27 -5.61
CA ASP A 336 4.55 4.14 -6.77
C ASP A 336 3.10 4.50 -7.11
N VAL A 337 2.89 5.74 -7.55
CA VAL A 337 1.65 6.21 -8.16
C VAL A 337 1.95 6.85 -9.50
N THR A 338 1.23 6.45 -10.54
CA THR A 338 1.33 7.06 -11.86
C THR A 338 0.20 8.05 -12.06
N VAL A 339 0.55 9.27 -12.43
CA VAL A 339 -0.40 10.32 -12.80
C VAL A 339 -0.32 10.52 -14.30
N THR A 340 -1.46 10.40 -14.98
CA THR A 340 -1.55 10.57 -16.43
C THR A 340 -2.64 11.57 -16.77
N PHE A 341 -2.27 12.66 -17.44
CA PHE A 341 -3.20 13.55 -18.10
C PHE A 341 -3.41 13.11 -19.54
N THR A 342 -4.65 12.85 -19.90
CA THR A 342 -5.05 12.54 -21.27
C THR A 342 -5.73 13.74 -21.91
N ASN A 343 -5.34 14.05 -23.14
CA ASN A 343 -6.05 15.02 -23.96
C ASN A 343 -7.36 14.41 -24.45
N SER A 344 -8.46 15.16 -24.32
CA SER A 344 -9.79 14.76 -24.76
C SER A 344 -10.03 15.02 -26.26
N TYR A 345 -9.09 15.72 -26.91
CA TYR A 345 -9.15 16.07 -28.32
C TYR A 345 -7.86 15.75 -29.05
N THR A 346 -7.96 15.69 -30.39
CA THR A 346 -6.82 15.62 -31.30
C THR A 346 -6.87 16.76 -32.30
N VAL A 347 -5.72 17.13 -32.84
CA VAL A 347 -5.57 18.13 -33.91
C VAL A 347 -5.02 17.44 -35.16
N ASP A 348 -5.58 17.78 -36.31
CA ASP A 348 -5.10 17.35 -37.63
C ASP A 348 -5.04 18.56 -38.58
N ILE A 349 -3.87 18.82 -39.17
CA ILE A 349 -3.68 19.84 -40.22
C ILE A 349 -3.41 19.22 -41.60
N GLY A 350 -3.51 17.90 -41.72
CA GLY A 350 -3.41 17.12 -42.95
C GLY A 350 -2.05 16.45 -43.17
N GLU A 351 -2.00 15.55 -44.16
CA GLU A 351 -0.77 14.84 -44.56
C GLU A 351 0.16 15.73 -45.41
N ASN A 352 1.46 15.39 -45.45
CA ASN A 352 2.45 16.06 -46.30
C ASN A 352 2.02 16.13 -47.77
N GLN A 353 2.22 17.29 -48.42
CA GLN A 353 1.76 17.50 -49.79
C GLN A 353 2.85 18.08 -50.69
N GLU A 354 2.86 17.61 -51.93
CA GLU A 354 3.57 18.22 -53.04
C GLU A 354 2.54 18.71 -54.07
N LEU A 355 2.53 20.02 -54.31
CA LEU A 355 1.50 20.72 -55.06
C LEU A 355 2.11 21.32 -56.33
N CYS A 356 1.46 21.12 -57.48
CA CYS A 356 1.83 21.77 -58.74
C CYS A 356 0.75 22.78 -59.14
N ASP A 357 1.15 23.98 -59.57
CA ASP A 357 0.25 25.05 -60.05
C ASP A 357 -0.74 25.61 -59.02
N VAL A 358 -0.57 25.26 -57.74
CA VAL A 358 -1.32 25.84 -56.64
C VAL A 358 -0.51 27.00 -56.07
N LYS A 359 -1.08 28.22 -56.07
CA LYS A 359 -0.36 29.41 -55.55
C LYS A 359 -0.52 29.61 -54.05
N LYS A 360 -1.60 29.08 -53.47
CA LYS A 360 -1.96 29.24 -52.06
C LYS A 360 -2.74 28.02 -51.60
N LEU A 361 -2.46 27.56 -50.39
CA LEU A 361 -3.22 26.53 -49.69
C LEU A 361 -3.77 27.13 -48.39
N GLU A 362 -5.02 26.82 -48.06
CA GLU A 362 -5.57 27.08 -46.73
C GLU A 362 -5.32 25.84 -45.87
N LEU A 363 -4.56 25.99 -44.79
CA LEU A 363 -4.42 24.98 -43.75
C LEU A 363 -5.43 25.29 -42.65
N THR A 364 -6.17 24.28 -42.20
CA THR A 364 -7.12 24.39 -41.10
C THR A 364 -6.74 23.37 -40.05
N ALA A 365 -6.60 23.79 -38.80
CA ALA A 365 -6.49 22.88 -37.66
C ALA A 365 -7.87 22.31 -37.36
N GLU A 366 -8.09 21.06 -37.78
CA GLU A 366 -9.31 20.32 -37.53
C GLU A 366 -9.22 19.65 -36.15
N LEU A 367 -10.12 20.03 -35.24
CA LEU A 367 -10.20 19.42 -33.92
C LEU A 367 -11.22 18.28 -33.92
N THR A 368 -10.85 17.15 -33.35
CA THR A 368 -11.79 16.08 -33.00
C THR A 368 -11.89 15.99 -31.49
N GLY A 369 -13.10 16.16 -30.92
CA GLY A 369 -13.32 16.06 -29.46
C GLY A 369 -13.43 17.40 -28.72
N ALA A 370 -13.08 18.52 -29.36
CA ALA A 370 -13.22 19.87 -28.81
C ALA A 370 -13.94 20.83 -29.79
N ASP A 371 -14.52 21.92 -29.27
CA ASP A 371 -15.06 23.00 -30.09
C ASP A 371 -13.93 24.01 -30.41
N PRO A 372 -13.62 24.29 -31.70
CA PRO A 372 -12.61 25.27 -32.07
C PRO A 372 -12.86 26.67 -31.49
N ALA A 373 -14.08 27.01 -31.08
CA ALA A 373 -14.41 28.28 -30.44
C ALA A 373 -13.82 28.41 -29.02
N ASP A 374 -13.54 27.29 -28.37
CA ASP A 374 -12.94 27.22 -27.03
C ASP A 374 -11.41 27.04 -27.10
N ALA A 375 -10.85 26.95 -28.32
CA ALA A 375 -9.43 26.73 -28.56
C ALA A 375 -8.65 28.03 -28.84
N THR A 376 -7.37 28.02 -28.49
CA THR A 376 -6.38 29.00 -28.95
C THR A 376 -5.35 28.31 -29.85
N PHE A 377 -4.88 29.02 -30.88
CA PHE A 377 -3.99 28.48 -31.90
C PHE A 377 -2.70 29.29 -31.92
N LEU A 378 -1.57 28.62 -32.14
CA LEU A 378 -0.29 29.23 -32.43
C LEU A 378 0.41 28.46 -33.54
N TRP A 379 0.42 29.04 -34.73
CA TRP A 379 1.12 28.49 -35.88
C TRP A 379 2.62 28.81 -35.83
N SER A 380 3.44 27.96 -36.43
CA SER A 380 4.87 28.21 -36.72
C SER A 380 5.15 29.54 -37.44
N THR A 381 4.16 30.09 -38.17
CA THR A 381 4.22 31.41 -38.81
C THR A 381 4.00 32.59 -37.84
N GLY A 382 3.57 32.31 -36.61
CA GLY A 382 3.16 33.28 -35.60
C GLY A 382 1.70 33.71 -35.68
N GLU A 383 0.91 33.13 -36.60
CA GLU A 383 -0.54 33.37 -36.69
C GLU A 383 -1.31 32.63 -35.60
N THR A 384 -2.49 33.14 -35.23
CA THR A 384 -3.29 32.62 -34.10
C THR A 384 -4.75 32.31 -34.44
N THR A 385 -5.04 32.09 -35.73
CA THR A 385 -6.37 31.72 -36.23
C THR A 385 -6.48 30.22 -36.44
N GLN A 386 -7.70 29.66 -36.45
CA GLN A 386 -7.91 28.22 -36.73
C GLN A 386 -7.38 27.82 -38.12
N SER A 387 -7.51 28.72 -39.10
CA SER A 387 -7.00 28.50 -40.46
C SER A 387 -6.00 29.59 -40.84
N ILE A 388 -5.00 29.21 -41.64
CA ILE A 388 -3.99 30.11 -42.22
C ILE A 388 -3.86 29.87 -43.72
N ILE A 389 -3.43 30.89 -44.46
CA ILE A 389 -3.18 30.76 -45.90
C ILE A 389 -1.67 30.80 -46.15
N VAL A 390 -1.12 29.69 -46.63
CA VAL A 390 0.30 29.50 -46.91
C VAL A 390 0.57 29.45 -48.41
N SER A 391 1.79 29.79 -48.81
CA SER A 391 2.21 29.87 -50.22
C SER A 391 3.68 29.61 -50.46
N GLN A 392 4.39 29.12 -49.44
CA GLN A 392 5.83 28.85 -49.49
C GLN A 392 6.07 27.38 -49.16
N THR A 393 7.08 26.80 -49.80
CA THR A 393 7.58 25.47 -49.46
C THR A 393 8.25 25.54 -48.10
N ASP A 394 7.65 24.90 -47.09
CA ASP A 394 8.14 24.89 -45.71
C ASP A 394 7.46 23.77 -44.91
N ASP A 395 7.98 23.50 -43.71
CA ASP A 395 7.30 22.71 -42.69
C ASP A 395 6.44 23.63 -41.81
N TYR A 396 5.14 23.36 -41.76
CA TYR A 396 4.18 24.10 -40.95
C TYR A 396 3.73 23.26 -39.77
N SER A 397 3.76 23.83 -38.56
CA SER A 397 3.13 23.24 -37.37
C SER A 397 2.13 24.19 -36.73
N VAL A 398 1.20 23.61 -35.97
CA VAL A 398 0.26 24.33 -35.09
C VAL A 398 0.32 23.76 -33.69
N GLU A 399 0.32 24.64 -32.70
CA GLU A 399 0.03 24.33 -31.30
C GLU A 399 -1.40 24.79 -31.01
N VAL A 400 -2.25 23.89 -30.50
CA VAL A 400 -3.64 24.17 -30.16
C VAL A 400 -3.84 23.92 -28.68
N ASN A 401 -4.33 24.93 -27.98
CA ASN A 401 -4.63 24.85 -26.56
C ASN A 401 -6.14 24.95 -26.32
N VAL A 402 -6.70 23.94 -25.66
CA VAL A 402 -8.10 23.90 -25.18
C VAL A 402 -8.06 23.65 -23.67
N ASP A 403 -8.58 24.58 -22.87
CA ASP A 403 -8.64 24.47 -21.40
C ASP A 403 -7.30 24.05 -20.73
N ASP A 404 -6.17 24.62 -21.18
CA ASP A 404 -4.79 24.34 -20.72
C ASP A 404 -4.21 22.97 -21.14
N CYS A 405 -4.93 22.18 -21.94
CA CYS A 405 -4.36 21.05 -22.68
C CYS A 405 -3.63 21.58 -23.92
N ILE A 406 -2.48 21.03 -24.28
CA ILE A 406 -1.79 21.38 -25.52
C ILE A 406 -1.69 20.15 -26.43
N GLU A 407 -2.08 20.33 -27.69
CA GLU A 407 -1.89 19.37 -28.78
C GLU A 407 -1.17 20.04 -29.93
N THR A 408 -0.37 19.28 -30.66
CA THR A 408 0.40 19.78 -31.79
C THR A 408 0.29 18.87 -33.00
N ASP A 409 0.26 19.46 -34.19
CA ASP A 409 0.40 18.72 -35.44
C ASP A 409 1.30 19.46 -36.44
N SER A 410 1.89 18.72 -37.38
CA SER A 410 2.85 19.24 -38.35
C SER A 410 2.69 18.63 -39.74
N ILE A 411 2.85 19.46 -40.77
CA ILE A 411 2.75 19.12 -42.19
C ILE A 411 3.92 19.72 -42.98
N SER A 412 4.47 18.96 -43.91
CA SER A 412 5.47 19.42 -44.88
C SER A 412 4.80 19.76 -46.22
N LEU A 413 5.01 20.97 -46.73
CA LEU A 413 4.44 21.42 -48.00
C LEU A 413 5.52 21.77 -49.02
N VAL A 414 5.36 21.28 -50.25
CA VAL A 414 6.21 21.62 -51.41
C VAL A 414 5.33 22.23 -52.51
N PHE A 415 5.63 23.48 -52.88
CA PHE A 415 4.98 24.19 -53.99
C PHE A 415 5.88 24.18 -55.23
N ASN A 416 5.42 23.53 -56.29
CA ASN A 416 6.02 23.46 -57.62
C ASN A 416 5.21 24.29 -58.62
N GLU A 417 5.88 24.86 -59.62
CA GLU A 417 5.23 25.53 -60.75
C GLU A 417 5.07 24.56 -61.93
N ASN A 418 4.12 24.77 -62.84
CA ASN A 418 4.15 24.04 -64.10
C ASN A 418 5.30 24.54 -64.99
N PRO A 419 5.85 23.66 -65.86
CA PRO A 419 6.76 24.07 -66.92
C PRO A 419 6.11 25.14 -67.81
N ASP A 420 6.71 26.34 -67.86
CA ASP A 420 6.27 27.48 -68.66
C ASP A 420 6.89 27.39 -70.06
N ILE A 421 6.09 26.99 -71.06
CA ILE A 421 6.54 26.69 -72.43
C ILE A 421 5.98 27.70 -73.42
N ASP A 422 6.85 28.29 -74.25
CA ASP A 422 6.49 29.16 -75.37
C ASP A 422 7.10 28.62 -76.68
N LEU A 423 6.25 28.11 -77.58
CA LEU A 423 6.68 27.58 -78.89
C LEU A 423 6.89 28.67 -79.94
N GLY A 424 6.74 29.95 -79.57
CA GLY A 424 6.79 31.08 -80.48
C GLY A 424 5.49 31.30 -81.25
N ALA A 425 5.51 32.26 -82.17
CA ALA A 425 4.32 32.65 -82.94
C ALA A 425 3.91 31.58 -83.98
N ASP A 426 2.60 31.39 -84.14
CA ASP A 426 2.03 30.56 -85.20
C ASP A 426 2.58 30.98 -86.58
N PHE A 427 2.97 30.00 -87.39
CA PHE A 427 3.43 30.22 -88.74
C PHE A 427 2.75 29.27 -89.73
N ALA A 428 2.63 29.73 -90.98
CA ALA A 428 2.20 28.90 -92.10
C ALA A 428 3.22 29.11 -93.23
N THR A 429 3.84 28.03 -93.70
CA THR A 429 4.83 28.07 -94.78
C THR A 429 4.39 27.19 -95.96
N CYS A 430 4.74 27.61 -97.18
CA CYS A 430 4.44 26.89 -98.43
C CYS A 430 5.65 26.11 -98.99
N PHE A 431 6.82 26.19 -98.36
CA PHE A 431 8.05 25.51 -98.78
C PHE A 431 8.66 24.71 -97.61
N GLU A 432 9.39 23.63 -97.92
CA GLU A 432 10.06 22.74 -96.96
C GLU A 432 11.29 23.41 -96.30
N GLU A 433 11.10 24.49 -95.56
CA GLU A 433 12.10 24.97 -94.61
C GLU A 433 11.99 24.18 -93.31
N VAL A 434 13.12 23.69 -92.80
CA VAL A 434 13.16 23.00 -91.50
C VAL A 434 12.94 24.03 -90.41
N ILE A 435 11.85 23.89 -89.65
CA ILE A 435 11.57 24.70 -88.46
C ILE A 435 11.86 23.86 -87.22
N ILE A 436 12.58 24.46 -86.27
CA ILE A 436 12.85 23.86 -84.96
C ILE A 436 11.87 24.48 -83.98
N LEU A 437 11.02 23.64 -83.38
CA LEU A 437 10.21 24.03 -82.23
C LEU A 437 11.04 23.77 -80.97
N ASP A 438 11.13 24.78 -80.10
CA ASP A 438 11.80 24.67 -78.81
C ASP A 438 10.74 24.68 -77.71
N ALA A 439 10.55 23.53 -77.07
CA ALA A 439 9.63 23.39 -75.94
C ALA A 439 10.33 23.54 -74.59
N SER A 440 11.58 24.01 -74.55
CA SER A 440 12.33 24.18 -73.30
C SER A 440 11.56 25.09 -72.34
N PRO A 441 11.17 24.61 -71.14
CA PRO A 441 10.45 25.44 -70.21
C PRO A 441 11.35 26.55 -69.66
N SER A 442 10.78 27.73 -69.44
CA SER A 442 11.50 28.91 -68.98
C SER A 442 11.86 28.85 -67.49
N ASN A 443 11.14 28.03 -66.71
CA ASN A 443 11.20 27.96 -65.25
C ASN A 443 11.66 26.60 -64.68
N TYR A 444 11.98 25.61 -65.53
CA TYR A 444 12.50 24.29 -65.12
C TYR A 444 13.76 23.92 -65.90
N ASP A 445 14.60 23.03 -65.34
CA ASP A 445 15.69 22.41 -66.10
C ASP A 445 15.09 21.51 -67.20
N PRO A 446 15.39 21.74 -68.50
CA PRO A 446 14.90 20.93 -69.60
C PRO A 446 15.22 19.43 -69.49
N THR A 447 16.20 19.05 -68.66
CA THR A 447 16.58 17.64 -68.43
C THR A 447 15.72 16.93 -67.39
N GLU A 448 14.92 17.65 -66.61
CA GLU A 448 14.04 17.11 -65.56
C GLU A 448 12.57 17.00 -66.00
N VAL A 449 12.24 17.36 -67.24
CA VAL A 449 10.89 17.32 -67.81
C VAL A 449 10.76 16.31 -68.96
N THR A 450 9.54 15.77 -69.15
CA THR A 450 9.23 14.85 -70.25
C THR A 450 8.44 15.55 -71.35
N TYR A 451 8.82 15.31 -72.61
CA TYR A 451 8.19 15.91 -73.79
C TYR A 451 7.40 14.88 -74.60
N GLU A 452 6.15 15.20 -74.95
CA GLU A 452 5.33 14.44 -75.90
C GLU A 452 4.85 15.38 -77.01
N TRP A 453 5.11 15.01 -78.26
CA TRP A 453 4.74 15.78 -79.46
C TRP A 453 3.69 15.01 -80.26
N SER A 454 2.65 15.69 -80.74
CA SER A 454 1.52 15.09 -81.48
C SER A 454 1.45 15.49 -82.95
#